data_AF-D6RIS6-F1
#
_entry.id   AF-D6RIS6-F1
#
_cell.length_a   1.000
_cell.length_b   1.000
_cell.length_c   1.000
_cell.angle_alpha   90.00
_cell.angle_beta   90.00
_cell.angle_gamma   90.00
#
_symmetry.space_group_name_H-M   'P 1'
#
loop_
_entity.id
_entity.type
_entity.pdbx_description
1 polymer ?
#
loop_
_entity_poly.entity_id
_entity_poly.type
_entity_poly.pdbx_seq_one_letter_code
_entity_poly.pdbx_strand_id
1 'polypeptide(L)'
;MLAPSWEEHATCLANAEEQDMQRVLIDISEKEAVNLQQDAFVVIGRDTRPSSEKLSQSVIDGVTVLGGQFHDYGLLTTPQLHYMVYCRNTGGRYGKATIEGYYQKLSKAFVELTKQASCSGDEYRSLKVDCANGIGALKLREMEHYFSQGLSVQLFNDGSKGKLNHLCGADF
;
A
#
# COMPACT_ATOMS: atom_id res chain seq x y z
N MET A 1 -10.82 4.48 0.16
CA MET A 1 -10.30 5.78 0.62
C MET A 1 -10.94 6.10 1.95
N LEU A 2 -10.42 7.10 2.67
CA LEU A 2 -11.09 7.66 3.85
C LEU A 2 -12.52 8.11 3.47
N ALA A 3 -13.46 8.05 4.41
CA ALA A 3 -14.79 8.61 4.20
C ALA A 3 -14.66 10.13 3.99
N PRO A 4 -15.35 10.74 3.00
CA PRO A 4 -15.21 12.18 2.72
C PRO A 4 -15.51 13.08 3.94
N SER A 5 -16.44 12.67 4.81
CA SER A 5 -16.76 13.42 6.03
C SER A 5 -15.59 13.53 7.02
N TRP A 6 -14.58 12.66 6.92
CA TRP A 6 -13.40 12.67 7.77
C TRP A 6 -12.25 13.54 7.21
N GLU A 7 -12.36 14.05 5.97
CA GLU A 7 -11.34 14.92 5.37
C GLU A 7 -11.26 16.27 6.09
N GLU A 8 -12.39 16.80 6.56
CA GLU A 8 -12.45 18.04 7.35
C GLU A 8 -11.71 17.89 8.68
N HIS A 9 -11.87 16.76 9.38
CA HIS A 9 -11.18 16.48 10.64
C HIS A 9 -9.66 16.41 10.46
N ALA A 10 -9.20 15.72 9.41
CA ALA A 10 -7.78 15.67 9.06
C ALA A 10 -7.21 17.06 8.75
N THR A 11 -7.98 17.88 8.03
CA THR A 11 -7.61 19.26 7.72
C THR A 11 -7.55 20.13 8.97
N CYS A 12 -8.53 20.00 9.86
CA CYS A 12 -8.57 20.75 11.12
C CYS A 12 -7.36 20.42 12.00
N LEU A 13 -7.07 19.12 12.19
CA LEU A 13 -5.93 18.68 12.98
C LEU A 13 -4.59 19.13 12.39
N ALA A 14 -4.43 19.07 11.07
CA ALA A 14 -3.20 19.49 10.40
C ALA A 14 -2.95 21.02 10.47
N ASN A 15 -3.99 21.83 10.66
CA ASN A 15 -3.90 23.29 10.80
C ASN A 15 -3.91 23.75 12.27
N ALA A 16 -3.99 22.83 13.24
CA ALA A 16 -3.97 23.18 14.65
C ALA A 16 -2.56 23.63 15.07
N GLU A 17 -2.50 24.74 15.82
CA GLU A 17 -1.28 25.10 16.55
C GLU A 17 -0.97 24.05 17.61
N GLU A 18 0.31 23.89 17.97
CA GLU A 18 0.75 22.84 18.90
C GLU A 18 0.03 22.90 20.26
N GLN A 19 -0.18 24.13 20.76
CA GLN A 19 -0.91 24.39 22.01
C GLN A 19 -2.41 24.02 21.96
N ASP A 20 -3.00 23.98 20.76
CA ASP A 20 -4.42 23.69 20.53
C ASP A 20 -4.67 22.24 20.12
N MET A 21 -3.62 21.47 19.80
CA MET A 21 -3.71 20.11 19.28
C MET A 21 -4.56 19.17 20.16
N GLN A 22 -4.35 19.21 21.48
CA GLN A 22 -5.11 18.38 22.40
C GLN A 22 -6.61 18.72 22.38
N ARG A 23 -6.95 20.03 22.33
CA ARG A 23 -8.35 20.47 22.24
C ARG A 23 -8.98 19.97 20.95
N VAL A 24 -8.31 20.14 19.81
CA VAL A 24 -8.82 19.69 18.50
C VAL A 24 -9.07 18.18 18.47
N LEU A 25 -8.18 17.37 19.05
CA LEU A 25 -8.38 15.92 19.15
C LEU A 25 -9.59 15.54 20.03
N ILE A 26 -9.80 16.24 21.15
CA ILE A 26 -10.97 16.05 22.01
C ILE A 26 -12.24 16.44 21.25
N ASP A 27 -12.26 17.59 20.59
CA ASP A 27 -13.41 18.08 19.83
C ASP A 27 -13.81 17.10 18.71
N ILE A 28 -12.83 16.55 17.98
CA ILE A 28 -13.07 15.52 16.96
C ILE A 28 -13.66 14.25 17.60
N SER A 29 -13.10 13.82 18.73
CA SER A 29 -13.54 12.60 19.43
C SER A 29 -14.98 12.73 19.95
N GLU A 30 -15.35 13.90 20.48
CA GLU A 30 -16.71 14.19 20.93
C GLU A 30 -17.69 14.30 19.76
N LYS A 31 -17.32 15.04 18.70
CA LYS A 31 -18.16 15.24 17.51
C LYS A 31 -18.50 13.93 16.81
N GLU A 32 -17.54 13.01 16.70
CA GLU A 32 -17.72 11.71 16.06
C GLU A 32 -18.11 10.59 17.05
N ALA A 33 -18.35 10.94 18.33
CA ALA A 33 -18.69 10.00 19.40
C ALA A 33 -17.73 8.80 19.48
N VAL A 34 -16.42 9.07 19.36
CA VAL A 34 -15.36 8.05 19.38
C VAL A 34 -15.25 7.43 20.77
N ASN A 35 -15.36 6.11 20.85
CA ASN A 35 -15.10 5.37 22.07
C ASN A 35 -13.58 5.22 22.29
N LEU A 36 -13.01 6.08 23.13
CA LEU A 36 -11.58 6.06 23.46
C LEU A 36 -11.12 4.81 24.23
N GLN A 37 -12.04 3.99 24.74
CA GLN A 37 -11.72 2.70 25.39
C GLN A 37 -11.61 1.55 24.38
N GLN A 38 -11.98 1.78 23.12
CA GLN A 38 -11.85 0.77 22.08
C GLN A 38 -10.43 0.71 21.55
N ASP A 39 -9.87 -0.49 21.43
CA ASP A 39 -8.56 -0.70 20.82
C ASP A 39 -8.53 -0.18 19.37
N ALA A 40 -7.59 0.72 19.10
CA ALA A 40 -7.30 1.22 17.76
C ALA A 40 -6.16 0.41 17.13
N PHE A 41 -6.30 0.06 15.85
CA PHE A 41 -5.26 -0.66 15.10
C PHE A 41 -5.02 -0.01 13.73
N VAL A 42 -3.77 0.39 13.46
CA VAL A 42 -3.37 1.08 12.24
C VAL A 42 -2.38 0.24 11.42
N VAL A 43 -2.59 0.17 10.10
CA VAL A 43 -1.63 -0.46 9.19
C VAL A 43 -0.85 0.61 8.44
N ILE A 44 0.47 0.47 8.38
CA ILE A 44 1.37 1.44 7.77
C ILE A 44 2.16 0.76 6.64
N GLY A 45 2.38 1.49 5.56
CA GLY A 45 3.23 1.11 4.44
C GLY A 45 3.68 2.35 3.68
N ARG A 46 4.79 2.26 2.96
CA ARG A 46 5.44 3.42 2.32
C ARG A 46 6.05 3.09 0.96
N ASP A 47 6.24 4.12 0.13
CA ASP A 47 6.96 4.01 -1.14
C ASP A 47 8.48 4.19 -0.94
N THR A 48 9.21 4.34 -2.06
CA THR A 48 10.68 4.47 -2.09
C THR A 48 11.19 5.92 -1.98
N ARG A 49 10.35 6.91 -1.65
CA ARG A 49 10.84 8.30 -1.50
C ARG A 49 11.82 8.40 -0.31
N PRO A 50 12.86 9.24 -0.40
CA PRO A 50 13.83 9.39 0.68
C PRO A 50 13.21 9.82 2.02
N SER A 51 12.14 10.61 2.02
CA SER A 51 11.45 11.06 3.23
C SER A 51 10.51 10.01 3.84
N SER A 52 10.20 8.93 3.12
CA SER A 52 9.15 8.00 3.48
C SER A 52 9.40 7.27 4.79
N GLU A 53 10.65 6.92 5.10
CA GLU A 53 11.00 6.28 6.37
C GLU A 53 10.76 7.21 7.56
N LYS A 54 11.23 8.46 7.48
CA LYS A 54 11.02 9.46 8.54
C LYS A 54 9.53 9.76 8.76
N LEU A 55 8.77 9.94 7.69
CA LEU A 55 7.33 10.22 7.80
C LEU A 55 6.54 9.02 8.33
N SER A 56 6.93 7.79 7.96
CA SER A 56 6.37 6.57 8.54
C SER A 56 6.60 6.51 10.05
N GLN A 57 7.78 6.91 10.52
CA GLN A 57 8.07 6.99 11.95
C GLN A 57 7.20 8.04 12.64
N SER A 58 7.00 9.23 12.05
CA SER A 58 6.12 10.25 12.63
C SER A 58 4.66 9.78 12.76
N VAL A 59 4.16 8.95 11.84
CA VAL A 59 2.84 8.31 11.98
C VAL A 59 2.84 7.31 13.14
N ILE A 60 3.88 6.50 13.28
CA ILE A 60 4.03 5.55 14.40
C ILE A 60 4.03 6.29 15.74
N ASP A 61 4.76 7.40 15.84
CA ASP A 61 4.82 8.21 17.05
C ASP A 61 3.43 8.74 17.44
N GLY A 62 2.66 9.24 16.46
CA GLY A 62 1.28 9.70 16.66
C GLY A 62 0.30 8.59 17.06
N VAL A 63 0.44 7.38 16.51
CA VAL A 63 -0.37 6.23 16.94
C VAL A 63 0.01 5.80 18.35
N THR A 64 1.30 5.74 18.65
CA THR A 64 1.84 5.28 19.93
C THR A 64 1.46 6.20 21.09
N VAL A 65 1.55 7.53 20.89
CA VAL A 65 1.22 8.50 21.95
C VAL A 65 -0.27 8.46 22.34
N LEU A 66 -1.15 8.04 21.42
CA LEU A 66 -2.58 7.85 21.68
C LEU A 66 -2.92 6.43 22.17
N GLY A 67 -1.92 5.59 22.45
CA GLY A 67 -2.13 4.21 22.93
C GLY A 67 -2.64 3.24 21.86
N GLY A 68 -2.61 3.62 20.58
CA GLY A 68 -3.01 2.77 19.48
C GLY A 68 -1.99 1.68 19.15
N GLN A 69 -2.48 0.57 18.59
CA GLN A 69 -1.64 -0.49 18.05
C GLN A 69 -1.36 -0.23 16.56
N PHE A 70 -0.21 -0.69 16.08
CA PHE A 70 0.12 -0.59 14.65
C PHE A 70 0.83 -1.82 14.11
N HIS A 71 0.85 -1.92 12.78
CA HIS A 71 1.73 -2.83 12.06
C HIS A 71 2.32 -2.12 10.84
N ASP A 72 3.65 -1.93 10.84
CA ASP A 72 4.40 -1.39 9.71
C ASP A 72 4.85 -2.52 8.78
N TYR A 73 4.31 -2.55 7.55
CA TYR A 73 4.75 -3.47 6.50
C TYR A 73 5.96 -2.95 5.71
N GLY A 74 6.43 -1.74 6.00
CA GLY A 74 7.56 -1.12 5.32
C GLY A 74 7.24 -0.76 3.88
N LEU A 75 8.12 -1.15 2.96
CA LEU A 75 7.99 -0.86 1.55
C LEU A 75 6.81 -1.63 0.93
N LEU A 76 5.79 -0.92 0.45
CA LEU A 76 4.59 -1.45 -0.21
C LEU A 76 4.14 -0.55 -1.36
N THR A 77 3.51 -1.14 -2.38
CA THR A 77 2.67 -0.36 -3.29
C THR A 77 1.37 0.08 -2.60
N THR A 78 0.75 1.17 -3.06
CA THR A 78 -0.56 1.59 -2.54
C THR A 78 -1.61 0.47 -2.59
N PRO A 79 -1.76 -0.30 -3.70
CA PRO A 79 -2.68 -1.45 -3.71
C PRO A 79 -2.36 -2.54 -2.69
N GLN A 80 -1.08 -2.80 -2.40
CA GLN A 80 -0.69 -3.77 -1.37
C GLN A 80 -1.13 -3.30 0.02
N LEU A 81 -0.97 -2.02 0.35
CA LEU A 81 -1.44 -1.47 1.63
C LEU A 81 -2.96 -1.63 1.78
N HIS A 82 -3.73 -1.29 0.73
CA HIS A 82 -5.18 -1.49 0.71
C HIS A 82 -5.57 -2.98 0.90
N TYR A 83 -4.82 -3.89 0.28
CA TYR A 83 -5.02 -5.33 0.45
C TYR A 83 -4.81 -5.76 1.92
N MET A 84 -3.76 -5.29 2.59
CA MET A 84 -3.49 -5.62 4.00
C MET A 84 -4.64 -5.18 4.90
N VAL A 85 -5.13 -3.95 4.72
CA VAL A 85 -6.25 -3.39 5.48
C VAL A 85 -7.51 -4.23 5.27
N TYR A 86 -7.84 -4.57 4.03
CA TYR A 86 -9.06 -5.32 3.73
C TYR A 86 -8.99 -6.77 4.22
N CYS A 87 -7.86 -7.44 4.07
CA CYS A 87 -7.66 -8.80 4.58
C CYS A 87 -7.79 -8.87 6.10
N ARG A 88 -7.21 -7.91 6.85
CA ARG A 88 -7.35 -7.86 8.31
C ARG A 88 -8.79 -7.64 8.74
N ASN A 89 -9.46 -6.64 8.17
CA ASN A 89 -10.84 -6.30 8.55
C ASN A 89 -11.89 -7.32 8.09
N THR A 90 -11.55 -8.21 7.16
CA THR A 90 -12.42 -9.33 6.77
C THR A 90 -12.15 -10.61 7.56
N GLY A 91 -11.25 -10.59 8.56
CA GLY A 91 -10.87 -11.77 9.33
C GLY A 91 -10.18 -12.83 8.47
N GLY A 92 -9.45 -12.41 7.44
CA GLY A 92 -8.78 -13.31 6.49
C GLY A 92 -9.69 -13.88 5.38
N ARG A 93 -11.00 -13.58 5.38
CA ARG A 93 -11.94 -14.10 4.36
C ARG A 93 -11.59 -13.66 2.93
N TYR A 94 -11.05 -12.45 2.77
CA TYR A 94 -10.58 -12.03 1.44
C TYR A 94 -9.23 -12.65 1.06
N GLY A 95 -8.36 -12.94 2.02
CA GLY A 95 -7.01 -13.42 1.79
C GLY A 95 -6.12 -13.22 3.02
N LYS A 96 -4.87 -13.69 2.94
CA LYS A 96 -3.88 -13.51 4.01
C LYS A 96 -3.31 -12.10 3.94
N ALA A 97 -3.34 -11.35 5.05
CA ALA A 97 -2.77 -10.00 5.16
C ALA A 97 -1.24 -10.00 5.22
N THR A 98 -0.60 -10.56 4.19
CA THR A 98 0.85 -10.64 4.02
C THR A 98 1.23 -10.32 2.59
N ILE A 99 2.50 -9.91 2.38
CA ILE A 99 3.05 -9.65 1.03
C ILE A 99 2.92 -10.90 0.15
N GLU A 100 3.30 -12.06 0.70
CA GLU A 100 3.13 -13.36 0.03
C GLU A 100 1.66 -13.64 -0.32
N GLY A 101 0.73 -13.35 0.59
CA GLY A 101 -0.70 -13.53 0.36
C GLY A 101 -1.23 -12.69 -0.81
N TYR A 102 -0.74 -11.45 -0.94
CA TYR A 102 -1.03 -10.59 -2.08
C TYR A 102 -0.52 -11.21 -3.39
N TYR A 103 0.75 -11.64 -3.41
CA TYR A 103 1.36 -12.26 -4.59
C TYR A 103 0.62 -13.54 -5.01
N GLN A 104 0.42 -14.47 -4.08
CA GLN A 104 -0.28 -15.74 -4.32
C GLN A 104 -1.70 -15.52 -4.84
N LYS A 105 -2.44 -14.59 -4.24
CA LYS A 105 -3.84 -14.36 -4.64
C LYS A 105 -3.93 -13.87 -6.09
N LEU A 106 -3.15 -12.85 -6.44
CA LEU A 106 -3.22 -12.24 -7.77
C LEU A 106 -2.61 -13.13 -8.84
N SER A 107 -1.46 -13.75 -8.58
CA SER A 107 -0.80 -14.64 -9.54
C SER A 107 -1.64 -15.89 -9.82
N LYS A 108 -2.24 -16.51 -8.79
CA LYS A 108 -3.12 -17.66 -8.97
C LYS A 108 -4.32 -17.32 -9.85
N ALA A 109 -5.01 -16.21 -9.56
CA ALA A 109 -6.14 -15.78 -10.37
C ALA A 109 -5.71 -15.49 -11.83
N PHE A 110 -4.56 -14.84 -12.02
CA PHE A 110 -4.01 -14.60 -13.35
C PHE A 110 -3.73 -15.90 -14.11
N VAL A 111 -3.04 -16.87 -13.50
CA VAL A 111 -2.71 -18.17 -14.11
C VAL A 111 -3.97 -18.97 -14.43
N GLU A 112 -4.98 -18.94 -13.55
CA GLU A 112 -6.27 -19.62 -13.80
C GLU A 112 -7.03 -19.01 -14.98
N LEU A 113 -7.03 -17.67 -15.10
CA LEU A 113 -7.66 -16.97 -16.23
C LEU A 113 -6.92 -17.20 -17.54
N THR A 114 -5.59 -17.17 -17.53
CA THR A 114 -4.80 -17.31 -18.77
C THR A 114 -4.81 -18.74 -19.31
N LYS A 115 -4.97 -19.77 -18.47
CA LYS A 115 -5.19 -21.16 -18.93
C LYS A 115 -6.43 -21.33 -19.80
N GLN A 116 -7.45 -20.50 -19.61
CA GLN A 116 -8.70 -20.55 -20.38
C GLN A 116 -8.61 -19.81 -21.71
N ALA A 117 -7.60 -18.95 -21.88
CA ALA A 117 -7.37 -18.27 -23.13
C ALA A 117 -6.75 -19.24 -24.13
N SER A 118 -7.46 -19.57 -25.21
CA SER A 118 -6.94 -20.37 -26.33
C SER A 118 -5.78 -19.63 -26.99
N CYS A 119 -4.56 -19.91 -26.54
CA CYS A 119 -3.36 -19.38 -27.14
C CYS A 119 -2.85 -20.43 -28.11
N SER A 120 -3.20 -20.28 -29.39
CA SER A 120 -2.64 -21.10 -30.46
C SER A 120 -1.16 -20.75 -30.63
N GLY A 121 -0.28 -21.45 -29.91
CA GLY A 121 1.18 -21.39 -30.04
C GLY A 121 1.94 -21.49 -28.71
N ASP A 122 3.08 -22.19 -28.72
CA ASP A 122 4.09 -22.28 -27.63
C ASP A 122 4.79 -20.94 -27.32
N GLU A 123 4.18 -19.81 -27.62
CA GLU A 123 4.81 -18.50 -27.47
C GLU A 123 4.82 -18.06 -26.01
N TYR A 124 5.98 -18.20 -25.37
CA TYR A 124 6.34 -17.45 -24.17
C TYR A 124 6.03 -15.97 -24.38
N ARG A 125 5.04 -15.45 -23.66
CA ARG A 125 4.65 -14.04 -23.77
C ARG A 125 5.65 -13.19 -23.02
N SER A 126 6.17 -12.16 -23.67
CA SER A 126 7.06 -11.18 -23.03
C SER A 126 6.31 -9.88 -22.81
N LEU A 127 6.35 -9.38 -21.57
CA LEU A 127 5.84 -8.07 -21.19
C LEU A 127 7.00 -7.18 -20.74
N LYS A 128 7.12 -6.00 -21.34
CA LYS A 128 8.07 -4.97 -20.88
C LYS A 128 7.31 -3.97 -20.03
N VAL A 129 7.79 -3.70 -18.82
CA VAL A 129 7.12 -2.83 -17.86
C VAL A 129 8.06 -1.70 -17.47
N ASP A 130 7.66 -0.47 -17.76
CA ASP A 130 8.26 0.72 -17.17
C ASP A 130 7.76 0.86 -15.72
N CYS A 131 8.66 0.76 -14.75
CA CYS A 131 8.36 0.84 -13.33
C CYS A 131 8.57 2.23 -12.72
N ALA A 132 8.79 3.25 -13.54
CA ALA A 132 8.89 4.66 -13.14
C ALA A 132 9.95 4.97 -12.06
N ASN A 133 10.95 4.09 -11.91
CA ASN A 133 11.93 4.08 -10.82
C ASN A 133 11.30 4.04 -9.41
N GLY A 134 10.09 3.50 -9.29
CA GLY A 134 9.29 3.47 -8.07
C GLY A 134 9.18 2.11 -7.40
N ILE A 135 8.43 2.08 -6.30
CA ILE A 135 8.20 0.88 -5.47
C ILE A 135 7.64 -0.32 -6.27
N GLY A 136 6.91 -0.05 -7.35
CA GLY A 136 6.40 -1.09 -8.24
C GLY A 136 7.48 -2.00 -8.82
N ALA A 137 8.68 -1.48 -9.09
CA ALA A 137 9.81 -2.27 -9.60
C ALA A 137 10.22 -3.39 -8.64
N LEU A 138 10.40 -3.03 -7.36
CA LEU A 138 10.80 -3.97 -6.31
C LEU A 138 9.74 -5.05 -6.13
N LYS A 139 8.47 -4.64 -6.08
CA LYS A 139 7.35 -5.55 -5.81
C LYS A 139 7.00 -6.45 -6.98
N LEU A 140 7.14 -5.97 -8.21
CA LEU A 140 6.95 -6.81 -9.39
C LEU A 140 8.09 -7.81 -9.56
N ARG A 141 9.34 -7.43 -9.23
CA ARG A 141 10.47 -8.36 -9.18
C ARG A 141 10.26 -9.46 -8.13
N GLU A 142 9.80 -9.10 -6.94
CA GLU A 142 9.41 -10.08 -5.92
C GLU A 142 8.27 -10.98 -6.39
N MET A 143 7.31 -10.47 -7.16
CA MET A 143 6.16 -11.23 -7.64
C MET A 143 6.47 -12.11 -8.87
N GLU A 144 7.55 -11.85 -9.59
CA GLU A 144 7.85 -12.45 -10.90
C GLU A 144 7.80 -13.99 -10.88
N HIS A 145 8.38 -14.60 -9.84
CA HIS A 145 8.45 -16.06 -9.70
C HIS A 145 7.08 -16.74 -9.52
N TYR A 146 6.03 -15.98 -9.19
CA TYR A 146 4.67 -16.52 -9.11
C TYR A 146 3.98 -16.66 -10.48
N PHE A 147 4.53 -16.07 -11.55
CA PHE A 147 3.99 -16.14 -12.91
C PHE A 147 4.63 -17.23 -13.77
N SER A 148 5.38 -18.16 -13.17
CA SER A 148 6.36 -19.07 -13.80
C SER A 148 5.85 -20.01 -14.90
N GLN A 149 4.59 -19.88 -15.35
CA GLN A 149 4.02 -20.59 -16.49
C GLN A 149 3.46 -19.58 -17.50
N GLY A 150 4.29 -19.15 -18.46
CA GLY A 150 3.83 -18.51 -19.70
C GLY A 150 3.96 -16.98 -19.81
N LEU A 151 4.51 -16.29 -18.82
CA LEU A 151 4.79 -14.85 -18.89
C LEU A 151 6.22 -14.52 -18.45
N SER A 152 7.00 -13.92 -19.34
CA SER A 152 8.29 -13.29 -19.03
C SER A 152 8.09 -11.79 -18.83
N VAL A 153 8.54 -11.26 -17.69
CA VAL A 153 8.39 -9.85 -17.35
C VAL A 153 9.76 -9.17 -17.36
N GLN A 154 9.95 -8.17 -18.21
CA GLN A 154 11.18 -7.38 -18.29
C GLN A 154 10.93 -6.01 -17.66
N LEU A 155 11.65 -5.71 -16.59
CA LEU A 155 11.51 -4.45 -15.85
C LEU A 155 12.46 -3.38 -16.40
N PHE A 156 11.94 -2.21 -16.68
CA PHE A 156 12.67 -1.00 -17.07
C PHE A 156 12.41 0.10 -16.03
N ASN A 157 13.34 1.05 -15.93
CA ASN A 157 13.29 2.12 -14.92
C ASN A 157 12.99 1.53 -13.53
N ASP A 158 13.87 0.66 -13.06
CA ASP A 158 13.66 -0.16 -11.86
C ASP A 158 14.13 0.52 -10.56
N GLY A 159 14.59 1.77 -10.64
CA GLY A 159 15.12 2.52 -9.50
C GLY A 159 16.61 2.33 -9.24
N SER A 160 17.32 1.52 -10.05
CA SER A 160 18.77 1.29 -9.86
C SER A 160 19.66 2.46 -10.28
N LYS A 161 19.28 3.21 -11.32
CA LYS A 161 20.06 4.32 -11.90
C LYS A 161 19.23 5.56 -12.22
N GLY A 162 17.92 5.54 -11.97
CA GLY A 162 16.98 6.59 -12.36
C GLY A 162 16.31 7.28 -11.16
N LYS A 163 15.70 8.44 -11.41
CA LYS A 163 14.90 9.17 -10.43
C LYS A 163 13.42 8.82 -10.60
N LEU A 164 12.69 8.74 -9.48
CA LEU A 164 11.26 8.48 -9.44
C LEU A 164 10.52 9.42 -10.43
N ASN A 165 9.75 8.83 -11.35
CA ASN A 165 8.94 9.50 -12.38
C ASN A 165 9.71 10.48 -13.29
N HIS A 166 11.03 10.36 -13.41
CA HIS A 166 11.80 11.26 -14.28
C HIS A 166 11.85 10.72 -15.71
N LEU A 167 11.14 11.37 -16.63
CA LEU A 167 11.06 11.00 -18.06
C LEU A 167 10.59 9.54 -18.29
N CYS A 168 9.74 9.04 -17.39
CA CYS A 168 9.19 7.69 -17.39
C CYS A 168 7.96 7.63 -16.47
N GLY A 169 7.25 6.50 -16.50
CA GLY A 169 6.04 6.27 -15.72
C GLY A 169 4.77 6.65 -16.46
N ALA A 170 3.62 6.26 -15.89
CA ALA A 170 2.33 6.36 -16.56
C ALA A 170 1.86 7.79 -16.84
N ASP A 171 2.31 8.77 -16.04
CA ASP A 171 1.91 10.17 -16.16
C ASP A 171 2.76 10.98 -17.17
N PHE A 172 3.92 10.47 -17.61
CA PHE A 172 4.85 11.14 -18.52
C PHE A 172 4.42 11.00 -19.98
#